data_AF-A0A0Q6K7J4-F1
#
_entry.id   AF-A0A0Q6K7J4-F1
#
_cell.length_a   1.000
_cell.length_b   1.000
_cell.length_c   1.000
_cell.angle_alpha   90.00
_cell.angle_beta   90.00
_cell.angle_gamma   90.00
#
_symmetry.space_group_name_H-M   'P 1'
#
loop_
_entity.id
_entity.type
_entity.pdbx_description
1 polymer ?
#
loop_
_entity_poly.entity_id
_entity_poly.type
_entity_poly.pdbx_seq_one_letter_code
_entity_poly.pdbx_strand_id
1 'polypeptide(L)' 'MGGVSIWHWIVVGVVVMLLFGRGKVSELMGDVAKGIKSFKKGMAEDETPPTATTPVDPKVIDHTAASNAAATAKAETKA' A
#
# COMPACT_ATOMS: atom_id res chain seq x y z
N MET A 1 0.14 13.71 37.61
CA MET A 1 1.27 13.88 36.66
C MET A 1 0.83 13.35 35.30
N GLY A 2 0.10 14.19 34.56
CA GLY A 2 -0.59 13.84 33.32
C GLY A 2 0.43 13.59 32.23
N GLY A 3 0.58 12.32 31.87
CA GLY A 3 1.50 11.87 30.83
C GLY A 3 1.30 12.64 29.55
N VAL A 4 2.42 12.88 28.86
CA VAL A 4 2.55 13.45 27.52
C VAL A 4 1.27 13.23 26.69
N SER A 5 0.48 14.29 26.59
CA SER A 5 -0.81 14.31 25.91
C SER A 5 -0.65 13.70 24.51
N ILE A 6 -1.66 12.98 24.01
CA ILE A 6 -1.68 12.35 22.67
C ILE A 6 -1.22 13.34 21.58
N TRP A 7 -1.48 14.62 21.79
CA TRP A 7 -1.02 15.73 20.94
C TRP A 7 0.51 15.80 20.77
N HIS A 8 1.28 15.51 21.82
CA HIS A 8 2.74 15.50 21.78
C HIS A 8 3.27 14.38 20.86
N TRP A 9 2.65 13.20 20.92
CA TRP A 9 3.05 12.07 20.06
C TRP A 9 2.80 12.34 18.58
N ILE A 10 1.74 13.07 18.23
CA ILE A 10 1.51 13.51 16.84
C ILE A 10 2.62 14.46 16.39
N VAL A 11 2.97 15.47 17.21
CA VAL A 11 4.04 16.43 16.88
C VAL A 11 5.39 15.72 16.72
N VAL A 12 5.71 14.80 17.63
CA VAL A 12 6.93 13.98 17.55
C VAL A 12 6.95 13.13 16.27
N GLY A 13 5.82 12.49 15.93
CA GLY A 13 5.70 11.72 14.70
C GLY A 13 5.97 12.55 13.44
N VAL A 14 5.47 13.79 13.38
CA VAL A 14 5.72 14.71 12.26
C VAL A 14 7.19 15.12 12.18
N VAL A 15 7.82 15.44 13.31
CA VAL A 15 9.25 15.83 13.35
C VAL A 15 10.14 14.67 12.92
N VAL A 16 9.88 13.46 13.41
CA VAL A 16 10.60 12.24 12.99
C VAL A 16 10.37 12.00 11.49
N MET A 17 9.15 12.16 11.00
CA MET A 17 8.86 12.00 9.58
C MET A 17 9.63 13.00 8.70
N LEU A 18 9.80 14.24 9.15
CA LEU A 18 10.58 15.27 8.46
C LEU A 18 12.09 14.98 8.49
N LEU A 19 12.62 14.51 9.61
CA LEU A 19 14.04 14.19 9.77
C LEU A 19 14.47 12.96 8.96
N PHE A 20 13.63 11.92 8.95
CA PHE A 20 13.95 10.65 8.28
C PHE A 20 13.44 10.60 6.83
N GLY A 21 12.46 11.43 6.47
CA GLY A 21 11.89 11.51 5.12
C GLY A 21 10.98 10.33 4.76
N ARG A 22 10.03 10.54 3.83
CA ARG A 22 8.95 9.58 3.51
C ARG A 22 9.44 8.24 2.94
N GLY A 23 10.58 8.25 2.26
CA GLY A 23 11.18 7.06 1.66
C GLY A 23 11.64 6.05 2.73
N LYS A 24 12.50 6.49 3.66
CA LYS A 24 13.10 5.57 4.65
C LYS A 24 12.11 5.03 5.66
N VAL A 25 11.18 5.86 6.13
CA VAL A 25 10.15 5.40 7.09
C VAL A 25 9.23 4.37 6.44
N SER A 26 8.84 4.54 5.17
CA SER A 26 7.95 3.61 4.49
C SER A 26 8.61 2.25 4.21
N GLU A 27 9.91 2.25 3.88
CA GLU A 27 10.68 1.03 3.63
C GLU A 27 10.90 0.23 4.93
N LEU A 28 11.34 0.91 5.99
CA LEU A 28 11.51 0.31 7.33
C LEU A 28 10.18 -0.16 7.93
N MET A 29 9.11 0.65 7.82
CA MET A 29 7.78 0.26 8.29
C MET A 29 7.24 -0.93 7.51
N GLY A 30 7.55 -1.03 6.21
CA GLY A 30 7.17 -2.17 5.37
C GLY A 30 7.81 -3.48 5.84
N ASP A 31 9.10 -3.47 6.16
CA ASP A 31 9.81 -4.66 6.64
C ASP A 31 9.42 -5.04 8.07
N VAL A 32 9.21 -4.05 8.94
CA VAL A 32 8.67 -4.26 10.29
C VAL A 32 7.24 -4.82 10.21
N ALA A 33 6.39 -4.29 9.34
CA ALA A 33 5.02 -4.78 9.15
C ALA A 33 4.99 -6.23 8.65
N LYS A 34 5.87 -6.61 7.71
CA LYS A 34 6.00 -8.00 7.26
C LYS A 34 6.45 -8.92 8.40
N GLY A 35 7.45 -8.52 9.19
CA GLY A 35 7.93 -9.29 10.33
C GLY A 35 6.84 -9.53 11.38
N ILE A 36 6.12 -8.47 11.77
CA ILE A 36 5.01 -8.57 12.74
C ILE A 36 3.83 -9.37 12.15
N LYS A 37 3.53 -9.24 10.86
CA LYS A 37 2.45 -10.01 10.20
C LYS A 37 2.76 -11.50 10.15
N SER A 38 4.00 -11.88 9.82
CA SER A 38 4.44 -13.28 9.85
C SER A 38 4.44 -13.85 11.27
N PHE A 39 4.84 -13.06 12.27
CA PHE A 39 4.77 -13.45 13.68
C PHE A 39 3.32 -13.68 14.13
N LYS A 40 2.42 -12.74 13.81
CA LYS A 40 0.99 -12.85 14.11
C LYS A 40 0.35 -14.05 13.41
N LYS A 41 0.70 -14.30 12.14
CA LYS A 41 0.20 -15.43 11.35
C LYS A 41 0.70 -16.78 11.89
N GLY A 42 1.99 -16.88 12.24
CA GLY A 42 2.53 -18.09 12.87
C GLY A 42 1.84 -18.40 14.20
N MET A 43 1.62 -17.38 15.04
CA MET A 43 0.94 -17.55 16.33
C MET A 43 -0.57 -17.84 16.20
N ALA A 44 -1.21 -17.37 15.12
CA ALA A 44 -2.62 -17.65 14.85
C ALA A 44 -2.86 -19.03 14.21
N GLU A 45 -1.88 -19.55 13.46
CA GLU A 45 -1.95 -20.91 12.91
C GLU A 45 -1.84 -22.01 13.98
N ASP A 46 -1.19 -21.73 15.11
CA ASP A 46 -1.19 -22.63 16.28
C ASP A 46 -2.56 -22.68 16.99
N GLU A 47 -3.41 -21.65 16.85
CA GLU A 47 -4.71 -21.57 17.53
C GLU A 47 -5.94 -21.79 16.63
N THR A 48 -5.80 -21.79 15.30
CA THR A 48 -6.95 -21.97 14.38
C THR A 48 -6.59 -22.74 13.10
N PRO A 49 -7.36 -23.80 12.72
CA PRO A 49 -7.21 -24.48 11.43
C PRO A 49 -7.56 -23.53 10.26
N PRO A 50 -7.06 -23.80 9.03
CA PRO A 50 -6.70 -22.77 8.07
C PRO A 50 -7.93 -22.09 7.49
N THR A 51 -8.16 -20.83 7.84
CA THR A 51 -8.98 -19.95 7.01
C THR A 51 -8.05 -19.05 6.20
N ALA A 52 -7.90 -19.42 4.94
CA ALA A 52 -7.17 -18.71 3.91
C ALA A 52 -7.63 -17.23 3.86
N THR A 53 -6.74 -16.33 4.28
CA THR A 53 -6.80 -14.93 3.87
C THR A 53 -6.01 -14.80 2.58
N THR A 54 -6.67 -15.14 1.47
CA THR A 54 -6.23 -14.83 0.12
C THR A 54 -6.03 -13.31 0.03
N PRO A 55 -4.83 -12.80 -0.31
CA PRO A 55 -4.67 -11.41 -0.68
C PRO A 55 -5.56 -11.15 -1.89
N VAL A 56 -6.51 -10.22 -1.74
CA VAL A 56 -7.34 -9.77 -2.84
C VAL A 56 -6.41 -9.09 -3.85
N ASP A 57 -6.20 -9.74 -4.99
CA ASP A 57 -5.60 -9.17 -6.19
C ASP A 57 -6.26 -7.81 -6.50
N PRO A 58 -5.54 -6.68 -6.45
CA PRO A 58 -6.06 -5.44 -6.98
C PRO A 58 -6.01 -5.52 -8.51
N LYS A 59 -7.03 -6.13 -9.12
CA LYS A 59 -7.36 -5.92 -10.54
C LYS A 59 -7.98 -4.53 -10.71
N VAL A 60 -7.18 -3.48 -10.58
CA VAL A 60 -7.45 -2.13 -11.08
C VAL A 60 -6.04 -1.53 -11.20
N ILE A 61 -5.46 -1.25 -12.37
CA ILE A 61 -5.93 -0.31 -13.38
C ILE A 61 -5.32 -0.72 -14.73
N ASP A 62 -6.16 -1.14 -15.67
CA ASP A 62 -5.82 -1.23 -17.10
C ASP A 62 -5.62 0.19 -17.66
N HIS A 63 -4.46 0.80 -17.38
CA HIS A 63 -3.98 1.96 -18.14
C HIS A 63 -3.36 1.47 -19.46
N THR A 64 -4.22 1.01 -20.37
CA THR A 64 -3.91 1.08 -21.80
C THR A 64 -5.15 1.51 -22.57
N ALA A 65 -5.65 2.69 -22.20
CA ALA A 65 -6.40 3.56 -23.09
C ALA A 65 -5.52 4.11 -24.23
N ALA A 66 -4.65 3.27 -24.80
CA ALA A 66 -4.08 3.43 -26.14
C ALA A 66 -5.10 3.08 -27.25
N SER A 67 -6.38 2.98 -26.90
CA SER A 67 -7.48 2.69 -27.83
C SER A 67 -8.09 3.96 -28.47
N ASN A 68 -7.59 5.16 -28.16
CA ASN A 68 -8.21 6.40 -28.65
C ASN A 68 -7.31 7.33 -29.48
N ALA A 69 -6.25 6.80 -30.09
CA ALA A 69 -5.40 7.57 -31.00
C ALA A 69 -4.84 6.71 -32.15
N ALA A 70 -5.69 6.21 -33.05
CA ALA A 70 -5.30 5.87 -34.45
C ALA A 70 -6.44 5.33 -35.33
N ALA A 71 -7.65 5.07 -34.82
CA ALA A 71 -8.81 4.76 -35.68
C ALA A 71 -9.45 6.01 -36.32
N THR A 72 -8.79 7.18 -36.21
CA THR A 72 -8.99 8.33 -37.10
C THR A 72 -8.19 8.11 -38.40
N ALA A 73 -8.67 7.16 -39.19
CA ALA A 73 -8.35 7.01 -40.61
C ALA A 73 -9.60 6.35 -41.21
N LYS A 74 -10.75 7.01 -41.28
CA LYS A 74 -11.09 7.97 -42.35
C LYS A 74 -10.28 7.77 -43.64
N ALA A 75 -10.20 6.54 -44.10
CA ALA A 75 -10.05 6.19 -45.51
C ALA A 75 -11.42 5.76 -46.04
N GLU A 76 -12.36 6.69 -46.01
CA GLU A 76 -13.58 6.64 -46.83
C GLU A 76 -13.14 6.99 -48.26
N THR A 77 -12.45 6.03 -48.87
CA THR A 77 -12.03 6.07 -50.26
C THR A 77 -13.22 5.66 -51.09
N LYS A 78 -13.92 6.69 -51.57
CA LYS A 78 -14.53 6.76 -52.89
C LYS A 78 -13.82 5.84 -53.90
N ALA A 79 -14.45 4.72 -54.23
CA ALA A 79 -14.36 4.02 -55.52
C ALA A 79 -15.50 3.01 -55.62
#